data_AF-A0A7S4QIE7-F1
#
_entry.id   AF-A0A7S4QIE7-F1
#
_cell.length_a   1.000
_cell.length_b   1.000
_cell.length_c   1.000
_cell.angle_alpha   90.00
_cell.angle_beta   90.00
_cell.angle_gamma   90.00
#
_symmetry.space_group_name_H-M   'P 1'
#
loop_
_entity.id
_entity.type
_entity.pdbx_description
1 polymer ?
#
loop_
_entity_poly.entity_id
_entity_poly.type
_entity_poly.pdbx_seq_one_letter_code
_entity_poly.pdbx_strand_id
1 'polypeptide(L)'
;MECAKWVERVQAAQSRRTPEEWEAARARCEQARQTTASYRKCKAVKGHSIRSRALAVEGLRQMSEVASPQDHMAVQARWKSAQAVSRSRQETQYAKCSKALSTLPEGNAAAAEVFSDADEEEEQAMVEVAGLVGAQNVQDMVSAGTEGLPSVAAVPVQPVGGHRGRASSGGGGAVEGLLAQLRKEPANEEECAAKFQLYEGYASEVEEMRGTLLRFHEETRPTVPEPVAKDMDKHVHGIDSQEAMGIPDNHRDWFVWHMMRQAERNNQKMAGILEGFEKKLEFLAANDQKECPICLDDFTPAGPHAAETLGCCHKVCRDCWDSWTAVTNNRPFCPLCRHDAFLGVVAQASSAPGAPVGGAESDSD
;
A
#
# COMPACT_ATOMS: atom_id res chain seq x y z
N MET A 1 -41.92 -22.48 -9.00
CA MET A 1 -42.25 -22.71 -7.57
C MET A 1 -41.09 -22.38 -6.62
N GLU A 2 -39.82 -22.50 -7.01
CA GLU A 2 -38.67 -22.24 -6.12
C GLU A 2 -38.48 -20.75 -5.75
N CYS A 3 -38.77 -19.83 -6.67
CA CYS A 3 -38.68 -18.38 -6.40
C CYS A 3 -39.63 -17.93 -5.27
N ALA A 4 -40.89 -18.38 -5.29
CA ALA A 4 -41.86 -18.06 -4.25
C ALA A 4 -41.42 -18.56 -2.86
N LYS A 5 -40.89 -19.79 -2.77
CA LYS A 5 -40.33 -20.34 -1.54
C LYS A 5 -39.08 -19.61 -1.06
N TRP A 6 -38.28 -19.04 -1.96
CA TRP A 6 -37.15 -18.19 -1.60
C TRP A 6 -37.62 -16.85 -1.02
N VAL A 7 -38.55 -16.17 -1.68
CA VAL A 7 -39.12 -14.89 -1.20
C VAL A 7 -39.73 -15.05 0.19
N GLU A 8 -40.52 -16.10 0.41
CA GLU A 8 -41.13 -16.40 1.72
C GLU A 8 -40.08 -16.61 2.82
N ARG A 9 -39.01 -17.36 2.52
CA ARG A 9 -37.89 -17.56 3.47
C ARG A 9 -37.15 -16.25 3.78
N VAL A 10 -36.90 -15.40 2.78
CA VAL A 10 -36.26 -14.11 2.98
C VAL A 10 -37.16 -13.21 3.83
N GLN A 11 -38.45 -13.13 3.51
CA GLN A 11 -39.40 -12.33 4.28
C GLN A 11 -39.45 -12.78 5.76
N ALA A 12 -39.53 -14.08 6.02
CA ALA A 12 -39.51 -14.64 7.36
C ALA A 12 -38.17 -14.42 8.11
N ALA A 13 -37.05 -14.35 7.39
CA ALA A 13 -35.76 -14.00 7.98
C ALA A 13 -35.67 -12.50 8.30
N GLN A 14 -36.09 -11.64 7.39
CA GLN A 14 -36.03 -10.18 7.55
C GLN A 14 -37.03 -9.67 8.60
N SER A 15 -38.19 -10.32 8.76
CA SER A 15 -39.18 -9.97 9.80
C SER A 15 -38.70 -10.28 11.22
N ARG A 16 -37.63 -11.08 11.38
CA ARG A 16 -37.04 -11.41 12.68
C ARG A 16 -35.93 -10.46 13.11
N ARG A 17 -35.45 -9.59 12.22
CA ARG A 17 -34.37 -8.66 12.54
C ARG A 17 -34.85 -7.47 13.35
N THR A 18 -34.10 -7.08 14.37
CA THR A 18 -34.38 -5.85 15.12
C THR A 18 -33.94 -4.61 14.34
N PRO A 19 -34.45 -3.40 14.65
CA PRO A 19 -33.96 -2.15 14.06
C PRO A 19 -32.44 -1.97 14.23
N GLU A 20 -31.90 -2.32 15.39
CA GLU A 20 -30.47 -2.21 15.70
C GLU A 20 -29.64 -3.16 14.82
N GLU A 21 -30.12 -4.39 14.58
CA GLU A 21 -29.46 -5.34 13.67
C GLU A 21 -29.47 -4.85 12.22
N TRP A 22 -30.53 -4.16 11.81
CA TRP A 22 -30.64 -3.52 10.51
C TRP A 22 -29.66 -2.36 10.33
N GLU A 23 -29.57 -1.49 11.33
CA GLU A 23 -28.59 -0.39 11.33
C GLU A 23 -27.16 -0.92 11.32
N ALA A 24 -26.86 -1.94 12.13
CA ALA A 24 -25.55 -2.58 12.14
C ALA A 24 -25.23 -3.24 10.79
N ALA A 25 -26.21 -3.90 10.15
CA ALA A 25 -26.03 -4.45 8.81
C ALA A 25 -25.76 -3.36 7.76
N ARG A 26 -26.50 -2.24 7.79
CA ARG A 26 -26.28 -1.10 6.91
C ARG A 26 -24.90 -0.48 7.11
N ALA A 27 -24.47 -0.31 8.36
CA ALA A 27 -23.15 0.20 8.70
C ALA A 27 -22.04 -0.70 8.15
N ARG A 28 -22.17 -2.03 8.27
CA ARG A 28 -21.21 -2.99 7.68
C ARG A 28 -21.16 -2.90 6.15
N CYS A 29 -22.30 -2.81 5.48
CA CYS A 29 -22.35 -2.65 4.03
C CYS A 29 -21.66 -1.35 3.58
N GLU A 30 -21.92 -0.25 4.28
CA GLU A 30 -21.28 1.03 3.99
C GLU A 30 -19.77 1.00 4.23
N GLN A 31 -19.32 0.39 5.33
CA GLN A 31 -17.90 0.20 5.63
C GLN A 31 -17.19 -0.64 4.56
N ALA A 32 -17.82 -1.73 4.10
CA ALA A 32 -17.29 -2.57 3.03
C ALA A 32 -17.16 -1.79 1.72
N ARG A 33 -18.16 -0.98 1.38
CA ARG A 33 -18.16 -0.09 0.21
C ARG A 33 -17.04 0.94 0.30
N GLN A 34 -16.86 1.57 1.46
CA GLN A 34 -15.79 2.53 1.72
C GLN A 34 -14.41 1.89 1.55
N THR A 35 -14.17 0.74 2.20
CA THR A 35 -12.91 0.00 2.12
C THR A 35 -12.59 -0.39 0.68
N THR A 36 -13.58 -0.86 -0.06
CA THR A 36 -13.44 -1.23 -1.47
C THR A 36 -13.05 -0.05 -2.35
N ALA A 37 -13.70 1.10 -2.18
CA ALA A 37 -13.34 2.30 -2.93
C ALA A 37 -11.95 2.83 -2.57
N SER A 38 -11.60 2.81 -1.27
CA SER A 38 -10.27 3.15 -0.78
C SER A 38 -9.20 2.23 -1.37
N TYR A 39 -9.46 0.93 -1.44
CA TYR A 39 -8.56 -0.04 -2.08
C TYR A 39 -8.30 0.34 -3.55
N ARG A 40 -9.37 0.58 -4.33
CA ARG A 40 -9.24 0.95 -5.75
C ARG A 40 -8.49 2.26 -5.95
N LYS A 41 -8.74 3.27 -5.10
CA LYS A 41 -7.96 4.52 -5.10
C LYS A 41 -6.49 4.24 -4.85
N CYS A 42 -6.17 3.46 -3.81
CA CYS A 42 -4.80 3.10 -3.47
C CYS A 42 -4.08 2.44 -4.65
N LYS A 43 -4.75 1.46 -5.27
CA LYS A 43 -4.25 0.71 -6.42
C LYS A 43 -4.00 1.59 -7.64
N ALA A 44 -4.92 2.51 -7.96
CA ALA A 44 -4.74 3.46 -9.06
C ALA A 44 -3.52 4.40 -8.84
N VAL A 45 -3.31 4.87 -7.61
CA VAL A 45 -2.15 5.71 -7.27
C VAL A 45 -0.86 4.90 -7.33
N LYS A 46 -0.85 3.68 -6.79
CA LYS A 46 0.29 2.75 -6.86
C LYS A 46 0.65 2.42 -8.30
N GLY A 47 -0.35 2.09 -9.12
CA GLY A 47 -0.21 1.77 -10.52
C GLY A 47 0.42 2.91 -11.33
N HIS A 48 -0.01 4.15 -11.08
CA HIS A 48 0.62 5.33 -11.67
C HIS A 48 2.08 5.48 -11.25
N SER A 49 2.43 5.24 -9.98
CA SER A 49 3.82 5.23 -9.51
C SER A 49 4.71 4.26 -10.28
N ILE A 50 4.22 3.03 -10.46
CA ILE A 50 4.90 1.95 -11.16
C ILE A 50 5.09 2.32 -12.63
N ARG A 51 4.04 2.84 -13.30
CA ARG A 51 4.10 3.29 -14.70
C ARG A 51 5.05 4.48 -14.89
N SER A 52 4.95 5.51 -14.05
CA SER A 52 5.78 6.71 -14.14
C SER A 52 7.27 6.36 -14.05
N ARG A 53 7.60 5.48 -13.10
CA ARG A 53 8.95 4.91 -12.97
C ARG A 53 9.36 4.10 -14.20
N ALA A 54 8.53 3.17 -14.65
CA ALA A 54 8.83 2.35 -15.81
C ALA A 54 9.08 3.22 -17.06
N LEU A 55 8.31 4.29 -17.25
CA LEU A 55 8.48 5.25 -18.31
C LEU A 55 9.81 6.01 -18.20
N ALA A 56 10.19 6.47 -17.02
CA ALA A 56 11.48 7.15 -16.82
C ALA A 56 12.67 6.21 -17.14
N VAL A 57 12.61 4.97 -16.68
CA VAL A 57 13.62 3.94 -16.96
C VAL A 57 13.70 3.64 -18.46
N GLU A 58 12.56 3.45 -19.12
CA GLU A 58 12.49 3.18 -20.55
C GLU A 58 12.97 4.37 -21.39
N GLY A 59 12.62 5.60 -21.00
CA GLY A 59 13.11 6.81 -21.64
C GLY A 59 14.64 6.94 -21.55
N LEU A 60 15.21 6.65 -20.38
CA LEU A 60 16.66 6.59 -20.18
C LEU A 60 17.33 5.49 -21.01
N ARG A 61 16.69 4.31 -21.13
CA ARG A 61 17.17 3.21 -21.96
C ARG A 61 17.21 3.61 -23.44
N GLN A 62 16.11 4.13 -23.97
CA GLN A 62 16.05 4.55 -25.37
C GLN A 62 17.04 5.69 -25.68
N MET A 63 17.20 6.66 -24.78
CA MET A 63 18.21 7.72 -24.92
C MET A 63 19.64 7.18 -24.95
N SER A 64 19.92 6.05 -24.29
CA SER A 64 21.25 5.42 -24.31
C SER A 64 21.56 4.69 -25.63
N GLU A 65 20.54 4.37 -26.42
CA GLU A 65 20.65 3.62 -27.67
C GLU A 65 20.72 4.51 -28.91
N VAL A 66 20.39 5.79 -28.78
CA VAL A 66 20.39 6.77 -29.87
C VAL A 66 21.60 7.68 -29.81
N ALA A 67 22.10 8.10 -30.97
CA ALA A 67 23.29 8.96 -31.06
C ALA A 67 22.98 10.36 -31.59
N SER A 68 21.87 10.54 -32.31
CA SER A 68 21.56 11.83 -32.93
C SER A 68 20.78 12.75 -31.98
N PRO A 69 21.03 14.06 -31.98
CA PRO A 69 20.25 15.04 -31.22
C PRO A 69 18.73 14.97 -31.49
N GLN A 70 18.35 14.74 -32.75
CA GLN A 70 16.96 14.65 -33.15
C GLN A 70 16.26 13.43 -32.54
N ASP A 71 16.97 12.31 -32.42
CA ASP A 71 16.44 11.09 -31.81
C ASP A 71 16.24 11.25 -30.30
N HIS A 72 17.15 11.94 -29.60
CA HIS A 72 16.98 12.26 -28.17
C HIS A 72 15.69 13.05 -27.92
N MET A 73 15.44 14.07 -28.74
CA MET A 73 14.20 14.86 -28.68
C MET A 73 12.97 14.03 -29.03
N ALA A 74 13.07 13.11 -29.99
CA ALA A 74 11.97 12.22 -30.35
C ALA A 74 11.63 11.23 -29.22
N VAL A 75 12.63 10.64 -28.57
CA VAL A 75 12.45 9.79 -27.37
C VAL A 75 11.75 10.59 -26.28
N GLN A 76 12.24 11.80 -26.03
CA GLN A 76 11.69 12.68 -25.00
C GLN A 76 10.23 13.08 -25.26
N ALA A 77 9.87 13.36 -26.52
CA ALA A 77 8.50 13.67 -26.91
C ALA A 77 7.55 12.47 -26.69
N ARG A 78 7.97 11.25 -27.07
CA ARG A 78 7.20 10.03 -26.82
C ARG A 78 7.01 9.78 -25.32
N TRP A 79 8.08 9.92 -24.53
CA TRP A 79 8.03 9.80 -23.08
C TRP A 79 7.04 10.78 -22.45
N LYS A 80 7.10 12.07 -22.81
CA LYS A 80 6.15 13.09 -22.32
C LYS A 80 4.70 12.74 -22.68
N SER A 81 4.47 12.27 -23.90
CA SER A 81 3.12 11.87 -24.33
C SER A 81 2.60 10.67 -23.53
N ALA A 82 3.43 9.65 -23.31
CA ALA A 82 3.06 8.49 -22.50
C ALA A 82 2.78 8.87 -21.04
N GLN A 83 3.58 9.79 -20.47
CA GLN A 83 3.39 10.29 -19.12
C GLN A 83 2.05 11.03 -18.96
N ALA A 84 1.71 11.91 -19.91
CA ALA A 84 0.43 12.63 -19.89
C ALA A 84 -0.78 11.68 -19.93
N VAL A 85 -0.70 10.61 -20.74
CA VAL A 85 -1.75 9.58 -20.78
C VAL A 85 -1.82 8.81 -19.46
N SER A 86 -0.67 8.42 -18.88
CA SER A 86 -0.62 7.75 -17.58
C SER A 86 -1.26 8.59 -16.46
N ARG A 87 -1.03 9.90 -16.47
CA ARG A 87 -1.61 10.86 -15.51
C ARG A 87 -3.12 10.99 -15.69
N SER A 88 -3.58 11.27 -16.91
CA SER A 88 -5.02 11.42 -17.19
C SER A 88 -5.84 10.18 -16.80
N ARG A 89 -5.27 8.98 -17.02
CA ARG A 89 -5.88 7.73 -16.58
C ARG A 89 -5.98 7.64 -15.06
N GLN A 90 -4.91 7.96 -14.34
CA GLN A 90 -4.90 7.97 -12.88
C GLN A 90 -5.95 8.94 -12.32
N GLU A 91 -6.05 10.15 -12.84
CA GLU A 91 -7.07 11.13 -12.45
C GLU A 91 -8.49 10.60 -12.68
N THR A 92 -8.71 9.98 -13.84
CA THR A 92 -10.00 9.39 -14.21
C THR A 92 -10.40 8.24 -13.29
N GLN A 93 -9.48 7.32 -13.01
CA GLN A 93 -9.70 6.20 -12.09
C GLN A 93 -9.95 6.69 -10.66
N TYR A 94 -9.16 7.66 -10.19
CA TYR A 94 -9.33 8.26 -8.87
C TYR A 94 -10.71 8.93 -8.75
N ALA A 95 -11.11 9.71 -9.75
CA ALA A 95 -12.42 10.36 -9.81
C ALA A 95 -13.58 9.36 -9.87
N LYS A 96 -13.45 8.29 -10.68
CA LYS A 96 -14.42 7.18 -10.76
C LYS A 96 -14.65 6.55 -9.38
N CYS A 97 -13.57 6.29 -8.63
CA CYS A 97 -13.66 5.72 -7.29
C CYS A 97 -14.27 6.69 -6.28
N SER A 98 -13.92 7.98 -6.32
CA SER A 98 -14.56 9.01 -5.49
C SER A 98 -16.05 9.13 -5.77
N LYS A 99 -16.45 9.12 -7.05
CA LYS A 99 -17.87 9.19 -7.43
C LYS A 99 -18.66 7.97 -6.97
N ALA A 100 -18.06 6.77 -7.06
CA ALA A 100 -18.68 5.54 -6.58
C ALA A 100 -19.01 5.58 -5.07
N LEU A 101 -18.29 6.38 -4.28
CA LEU A 101 -18.61 6.64 -2.87
C LEU A 101 -19.80 7.59 -2.68
N SER A 102 -20.04 8.52 -3.60
CA SER A 102 -21.14 9.48 -3.50
C SER A 102 -22.45 8.95 -4.07
N THR A 103 -22.41 8.14 -5.11
CA THR A 103 -23.60 7.49 -5.67
C THR A 103 -23.93 6.24 -4.87
N LEU A 104 -25.20 6.06 -4.47
CA LEU A 104 -25.71 4.87 -3.79
C LEU A 104 -26.21 3.84 -4.81
N PRO A 105 -25.43 2.83 -5.21
CA PRO A 105 -26.00 1.62 -5.77
C PRO A 105 -26.47 0.73 -4.62
N GLU A 106 -27.76 0.45 -4.54
CA GLU A 106 -28.36 -0.53 -3.60
C GLU A 106 -28.05 -2.00 -3.98
N GLY A 107 -26.87 -2.28 -4.55
CA GLY A 107 -26.54 -3.59 -5.14
C GLY A 107 -25.25 -4.20 -4.59
N ASN A 108 -25.36 -5.45 -4.12
CA ASN A 108 -24.26 -6.34 -3.71
C ASN A 108 -23.43 -6.78 -4.94
N ALA A 109 -22.57 -5.92 -5.47
CA ALA A 109 -21.43 -6.43 -6.22
C ALA A 109 -20.48 -7.12 -5.23
N ALA A 110 -20.08 -8.36 -5.52
CA ALA A 110 -19.16 -9.09 -4.65
C ALA A 110 -17.78 -8.42 -4.68
N ALA A 111 -17.19 -8.18 -3.51
CA ALA A 111 -15.87 -7.52 -3.39
C ALA A 111 -14.77 -8.19 -4.24
N ALA A 112 -14.87 -9.51 -4.44
CA ALA A 112 -13.92 -10.29 -5.25
C ALA A 112 -13.92 -9.92 -6.74
N GLU A 113 -15.10 -9.72 -7.35
CA GLU A 113 -15.23 -9.30 -8.77
C GLU A 113 -14.60 -7.91 -8.95
N VAL A 114 -14.85 -7.06 -7.95
CA VAL A 114 -14.34 -5.69 -7.91
C VAL A 114 -12.81 -5.60 -7.88
N PHE A 115 -12.12 -6.53 -7.19
CA PHE A 115 -10.66 -6.54 -7.11
C PHE A 115 -9.99 -7.00 -8.40
N SER A 116 -10.57 -8.02 -9.07
CA SER A 116 -10.09 -8.54 -10.36
C SER A 116 -10.06 -7.45 -11.43
N ASP A 117 -11.15 -6.67 -11.54
CA ASP A 117 -11.25 -5.57 -12.51
C ASP A 117 -10.10 -4.57 -12.39
N ALA A 118 -9.64 -4.31 -11.16
CA ALA A 118 -8.61 -3.32 -10.91
C ALA A 118 -7.23 -3.79 -11.35
N ASP A 119 -6.90 -5.09 -11.29
CA ASP A 119 -5.63 -5.60 -11.83
C ASP A 119 -5.60 -5.54 -13.35
N GLU A 120 -6.70 -5.94 -14.00
CA GLU A 120 -6.82 -5.90 -15.46
C GLU A 120 -6.73 -4.47 -16.01
N GLU A 121 -7.37 -3.49 -15.33
CA GLU A 121 -7.26 -2.08 -15.69
C GLU A 121 -5.81 -1.57 -15.63
N GLU A 122 -5.00 -2.05 -14.67
CA GLU A 122 -3.60 -1.67 -14.48
C GLU A 122 -2.68 -2.31 -15.53
N GLU A 123 -2.90 -3.59 -15.87
CA GLU A 123 -2.17 -4.26 -16.94
C GLU A 123 -2.40 -3.56 -18.29
N GLN A 124 -3.67 -3.26 -18.61
CA GLN A 124 -4.03 -2.51 -19.82
C GLN A 124 -3.38 -1.12 -19.85
N ALA A 125 -3.34 -0.43 -18.70
CA ALA A 125 -2.68 0.86 -18.58
C ALA A 125 -1.18 0.78 -18.90
N MET A 126 -0.51 -0.29 -18.44
CA MET A 126 0.91 -0.49 -18.74
C MET A 126 1.15 -0.78 -20.23
N VAL A 127 0.31 -1.61 -20.85
CA VAL A 127 0.37 -1.90 -22.30
C VAL A 127 0.19 -0.62 -23.12
N GLU A 128 -0.78 0.22 -22.75
CA GLU A 128 -1.06 1.49 -23.40
C GLU A 128 0.16 2.43 -23.38
N VAL A 129 0.76 2.66 -22.21
CA VAL A 129 1.91 3.57 -22.09
C VAL A 129 3.18 2.98 -22.73
N ALA A 130 3.34 1.65 -22.72
CA ALA A 130 4.43 0.97 -23.41
C ALA A 130 4.36 1.19 -24.93
N GLY A 131 3.15 1.11 -25.52
CA GLY A 131 2.94 1.41 -26.93
C GLY A 131 3.27 2.87 -27.28
N LEU A 132 2.88 3.82 -26.43
CA LEU A 132 3.12 5.25 -26.65
C LEU A 132 4.60 5.64 -26.55
N VAL A 133 5.33 5.06 -25.59
CA VAL A 133 6.77 5.32 -25.43
C VAL A 133 7.61 4.58 -26.48
N GLY A 134 7.04 3.55 -27.12
CA GLY A 134 7.72 2.72 -28.11
C GLY A 134 8.56 1.61 -27.50
N ALA A 135 8.14 1.07 -26.35
CA ALA A 135 8.83 -0.03 -25.69
C ALA A 135 8.66 -1.33 -26.49
N GLN A 136 9.74 -2.12 -26.58
CA GLN A 136 9.72 -3.39 -27.31
C GLN A 136 9.07 -4.52 -26.50
N ASN A 137 9.13 -4.43 -25.17
CA ASN A 137 8.66 -5.46 -24.26
C ASN A 137 7.99 -4.84 -23.03
N VAL A 138 6.68 -5.05 -22.90
CA VAL A 138 5.89 -4.55 -21.77
C VAL A 138 6.35 -5.17 -20.44
N GLN A 139 6.81 -6.44 -20.45
CA GLN A 139 7.25 -7.13 -19.24
C GLN A 139 8.54 -6.55 -18.66
N ASP A 140 9.43 -6.03 -19.52
CA ASP A 140 10.64 -5.35 -19.05
C ASP A 140 10.27 -4.03 -18.34
N MET A 141 9.28 -3.30 -18.85
CA MET A 141 8.74 -2.11 -18.19
C MET A 141 8.05 -2.43 -16.86
N VAL A 142 7.24 -3.50 -16.80
CA VAL A 142 6.63 -3.96 -15.53
C VAL A 142 7.71 -4.31 -14.52
N SER A 143 8.73 -5.05 -14.95
CA SER A 143 9.85 -5.45 -14.11
C SER A 143 10.61 -4.23 -13.58
N ALA A 144 10.94 -3.28 -14.46
CA ALA A 144 11.60 -2.03 -14.08
C ALA A 144 10.74 -1.17 -13.13
N GLY A 145 9.43 -1.08 -13.36
CA GLY A 145 8.50 -0.33 -12.52
C GLY A 145 8.32 -0.94 -11.13
N THR A 146 8.45 -2.26 -11.00
CA THR A 146 8.27 -2.99 -9.74
C THR A 146 9.58 -3.36 -9.04
N GLU A 147 10.74 -3.15 -9.67
CA GLU A 147 12.06 -3.49 -9.12
C GLU A 147 12.26 -2.89 -7.71
N GLY A 148 12.53 -3.73 -6.71
CA GLY A 148 12.75 -3.32 -5.32
C GLY A 148 11.48 -3.02 -4.52
N LEU A 149 10.29 -3.19 -5.09
CA LEU A 149 9.06 -3.36 -4.30
C LEU A 149 9.03 -4.78 -3.70
N PRO A 150 8.47 -4.94 -2.49
CA PRO A 150 8.30 -6.27 -1.90
C PRO A 150 7.43 -7.12 -2.82
N SER A 151 7.96 -8.26 -3.28
CA SER A 151 7.22 -9.18 -4.16
C SER A 151 5.90 -9.58 -3.51
N VAL A 152 4.84 -9.55 -4.31
CA VAL A 152 3.49 -9.96 -3.92
C VAL A 152 3.35 -11.49 -3.83
N ALA A 153 4.33 -12.25 -4.29
CA ALA A 153 4.33 -13.71 -4.23
C ALA A 153 4.34 -14.16 -2.76
N ALA A 154 3.12 -14.47 -2.27
CA ALA A 154 2.78 -15.07 -0.98
C ALA A 154 3.85 -14.84 0.09
N VAL A 155 3.83 -13.67 0.72
CA VAL A 155 4.56 -13.47 1.97
C VAL A 155 3.85 -14.32 3.02
N PRO A 156 4.41 -15.45 3.52
CA PRO A 156 4.08 -15.84 4.89
C PRO A 156 4.54 -14.66 5.73
N VAL A 157 3.61 -14.03 6.46
CA VAL A 157 3.84 -12.83 7.28
C VAL A 157 5.09 -13.04 8.15
N GLN A 158 6.25 -12.61 7.64
CA GLN A 158 7.50 -12.74 8.37
C GLN A 158 7.60 -11.58 9.35
N PRO A 159 8.19 -11.84 10.53
CA PRO A 159 8.08 -10.94 11.65
C PRO A 159 8.78 -9.62 11.34
N VAL A 160 8.02 -8.53 11.43
CA VAL A 160 8.52 -7.15 11.50
C VAL A 160 9.25 -6.99 12.83
N GLY A 161 10.45 -7.56 12.92
CA GLY A 161 11.32 -7.54 14.08
C GLY A 161 12.52 -6.63 13.84
N GLY A 162 12.36 -5.34 14.16
CA GLY A 162 13.33 -4.50 14.89
C GLY A 162 14.82 -4.45 14.55
N HIS A 163 15.33 -5.11 13.50
CA HIS A 163 16.71 -4.92 13.08
C HIS A 163 16.78 -3.92 11.94
N ARG A 164 17.29 -2.72 12.26
CA ARG A 164 17.95 -1.80 11.31
C ARG A 164 19.24 -2.45 10.76
N GLY A 165 19.11 -3.66 10.21
CA GLY A 165 20.12 -4.25 9.35
C GLY A 165 20.04 -3.51 8.04
N ARG A 166 20.99 -2.61 7.79
CA ARG A 166 21.23 -1.99 6.50
C ARG A 166 21.40 -3.11 5.48
N ALA A 167 20.32 -3.47 4.80
CA ALA A 167 20.36 -4.39 3.68
C ALA A 167 21.31 -3.79 2.65
N SER A 168 22.53 -4.33 2.60
CA SER A 168 23.49 -4.01 1.56
C SER A 168 22.96 -4.68 0.30
N SER A 169 22.06 -3.97 -0.39
CA SER A 169 21.57 -4.31 -1.73
C SER A 169 22.74 -4.14 -2.70
N GLY A 170 23.62 -5.14 -2.74
CA GLY A 170 24.86 -5.13 -3.51
C GLY A 170 24.72 -5.62 -4.96
N GLY A 171 23.50 -5.92 -5.41
CA GLY A 171 23.20 -6.14 -6.82
C GLY A 171 22.62 -4.85 -7.39
N GLY A 172 23.41 -4.07 -8.13
CA GLY A 172 22.88 -2.95 -8.89
C GLY A 172 21.91 -3.49 -9.94
N GLY A 173 20.60 -3.36 -9.68
CA GLY A 173 19.58 -3.81 -10.60
C GLY A 173 19.55 -2.98 -11.90
N ALA A 174 18.69 -3.37 -12.83
CA ALA A 174 18.67 -2.78 -14.17
C ALA A 174 18.46 -1.26 -14.13
N VAL A 175 17.64 -0.79 -13.19
CA VAL A 175 17.40 0.64 -12.95
C VAL A 175 18.67 1.38 -12.52
N GLU A 176 19.44 0.85 -11.55
CA GLU A 176 20.68 1.50 -11.10
C GLU A 176 21.74 1.52 -12.21
N GLY A 177 21.78 0.49 -13.07
CA GLY A 177 22.63 0.45 -14.26
C GLY A 177 22.31 1.59 -15.24
N LEU A 178 21.03 1.82 -15.52
CA LEU A 178 20.58 2.92 -16.38
C LEU A 178 20.79 4.30 -15.74
N LEU A 179 20.59 4.44 -14.43
CA LEU A 179 20.90 5.69 -13.73
C LEU A 179 22.40 6.01 -13.76
N ALA A 180 23.27 5.00 -13.72
CA ALA A 180 24.72 5.21 -13.74
C ALA A 180 25.21 5.93 -15.01
N GLN A 181 24.45 5.89 -16.11
CA GLN A 181 24.77 6.65 -17.33
C GLN A 181 24.76 8.17 -17.10
N LEU A 182 23.98 8.64 -16.13
CA LEU A 182 23.86 10.06 -15.81
C LEU A 182 25.04 10.57 -14.99
N ARG A 183 25.98 9.72 -14.53
CA ARG A 183 27.14 10.19 -13.74
C ARG A 183 28.04 11.13 -14.53
N LYS A 184 28.10 10.97 -15.85
CA LYS A 184 28.89 11.81 -16.75
C LYS A 184 27.96 12.74 -17.53
N GLU A 185 28.27 14.03 -17.49
CA GLU A 185 27.57 15.02 -18.29
C GLU A 185 27.77 14.74 -19.80
N PRO A 186 26.69 14.71 -20.60
CA PRO A 186 26.79 14.61 -22.05
C PRO A 186 27.60 15.75 -22.64
N ALA A 187 28.43 15.46 -23.65
CA ALA A 187 29.17 16.51 -24.37
C ALA A 187 28.28 17.30 -25.36
N ASN A 188 27.14 16.72 -25.72
CA ASN A 188 26.16 17.30 -26.64
C ASN A 188 25.07 18.04 -25.86
N GLU A 189 24.80 19.28 -26.23
CA GLU A 189 23.84 20.14 -25.54
C GLU A 189 22.40 19.60 -25.64
N GLU A 190 22.02 19.03 -26.77
CA GLU A 190 20.68 18.48 -26.98
C GLU A 190 20.44 17.20 -26.17
N GLU A 191 21.43 16.30 -26.05
CA GLU A 191 21.37 15.14 -25.17
C GLU A 191 21.28 15.58 -23.70
N CYS A 192 22.08 16.57 -23.30
CA CYS A 192 22.04 17.16 -21.97
C CYS A 192 20.64 17.72 -21.66
N ALA A 193 20.08 18.52 -22.58
CA ALA A 193 18.73 19.07 -22.46
C ALA A 193 17.65 17.99 -22.41
N ALA A 194 17.73 16.97 -23.27
CA ALA A 194 16.74 15.89 -23.31
C ALA A 194 16.73 15.08 -22.01
N LYS A 195 17.90 14.70 -21.49
CA LYS A 195 18.04 13.97 -20.21
C LYS A 195 17.62 14.83 -19.02
N PHE A 196 17.96 16.12 -19.02
CA PHE A 196 17.53 17.02 -17.97
C PHE A 196 16.01 17.21 -17.97
N GLN A 197 15.39 17.41 -19.14
CA GLN A 197 13.94 17.54 -19.25
C GLN A 197 13.19 16.24 -18.91
N LEU A 198 13.79 15.07 -19.12
CA LEU A 198 13.26 13.79 -18.62
C LEU A 198 13.26 13.77 -17.10
N TYR A 199 14.36 14.21 -16.46
CA TYR A 199 14.42 14.39 -15.01
C TYR A 199 13.34 15.38 -14.52
N GLU A 200 13.24 16.58 -15.10
CA GLU A 200 12.28 17.59 -14.64
C GLU A 200 10.85 17.07 -14.70
N GLY A 201 10.51 16.43 -15.81
CA GLY A 201 9.20 15.81 -15.96
C GLY A 201 8.99 14.71 -14.92
N TYR A 202 9.92 13.76 -14.78
CA TYR A 202 9.78 12.68 -13.80
C TYR A 202 9.70 13.19 -12.35
N ALA A 203 10.52 14.17 -11.97
CA ALA A 203 10.48 14.78 -10.65
C ALA A 203 9.12 15.45 -10.37
N SER A 204 8.54 16.13 -11.38
CA SER A 204 7.19 16.70 -11.27
C SER A 204 6.13 15.62 -11.03
N GLU A 205 6.24 14.46 -11.67
CA GLU A 205 5.32 13.33 -11.44
C GLU A 205 5.48 12.75 -10.03
N VAL A 206 6.71 12.64 -9.53
CA VAL A 206 6.98 12.18 -8.17
C VAL A 206 6.39 13.15 -7.14
N GLU A 207 6.48 14.45 -7.38
CA GLU A 207 5.85 15.48 -6.54
C GLU A 207 4.31 15.39 -6.57
N GLU A 208 3.71 15.24 -7.75
CA GLU A 208 2.26 15.07 -7.91
C GLU A 208 1.76 13.80 -7.21
N MET A 209 2.52 12.71 -7.35
CA MET A 209 2.23 11.45 -6.69
C MET A 209 2.30 11.56 -5.17
N ARG A 210 3.28 12.31 -4.64
CA ARG A 210 3.33 12.65 -3.21
C ARG A 210 2.05 13.36 -2.78
N GLY A 211 1.63 14.40 -3.50
CA GLY A 211 0.38 15.11 -3.19
C GLY A 211 -0.85 14.20 -3.22
N THR A 212 -0.90 13.27 -4.17
CA THR A 212 -1.99 12.30 -4.29
C THR A 212 -1.99 11.26 -3.19
N LEU A 213 -0.82 10.75 -2.77
CA LEU A 213 -0.69 9.84 -1.64
C LEU A 213 -1.14 10.51 -0.33
N LEU A 214 -0.73 11.75 -0.08
CA LEU A 214 -1.13 12.49 1.12
C LEU A 214 -2.64 12.72 1.17
N ARG A 215 -3.22 13.14 0.05
CA ARG A 215 -4.68 13.30 -0.09
C ARG A 215 -5.42 11.98 0.14
N PHE A 216 -4.95 10.90 -0.48
CA PHE A 216 -5.49 9.56 -0.27
C PHE A 216 -5.46 9.16 1.21
N HIS A 217 -4.33 9.41 1.88
CA HIS A 217 -4.17 9.12 3.30
C HIS A 217 -5.16 9.92 4.16
N GLU A 218 -5.31 11.22 3.92
CA GLU A 218 -6.30 12.06 4.62
C GLU A 218 -7.74 11.56 4.42
N GLU A 219 -8.10 11.17 3.20
CA GLU A 219 -9.42 10.63 2.88
C GLU A 219 -9.71 9.26 3.53
N THR A 220 -8.68 8.41 3.67
CA THR A 220 -8.83 7.04 4.19
C THR A 220 -8.63 6.93 5.69
N ARG A 221 -7.89 7.86 6.30
CA ARG A 221 -7.64 7.88 7.74
C ARG A 221 -8.91 7.72 8.61
N PRO A 222 -10.04 8.41 8.34
CA PRO A 222 -11.24 8.26 9.18
C PRO A 222 -12.04 6.98 8.93
N THR A 223 -11.76 6.23 7.85
CA THR A 223 -12.53 5.03 7.49
C THR A 223 -11.89 3.73 7.97
N VAL A 224 -10.63 3.78 8.41
CA VAL A 224 -9.90 2.64 8.96
C VAL A 224 -9.88 2.66 10.50
N PRO A 225 -9.69 1.51 11.17
CA PRO A 225 -9.53 1.48 12.62
C PRO A 225 -8.34 2.34 13.10
N GLU A 226 -8.48 3.02 14.24
CA GLU A 226 -7.46 3.96 14.74
C GLU A 226 -6.05 3.36 14.88
N PRO A 227 -5.86 2.10 15.33
CA PRO A 227 -4.52 1.50 15.35
C PRO A 227 -3.91 1.33 13.95
N VAL A 228 -4.74 1.09 12.92
CA VAL A 228 -4.31 1.03 11.52
C VAL A 228 -3.97 2.42 11.01
N ALA A 229 -4.81 3.42 11.31
CA ALA A 229 -4.56 4.82 10.97
C ALA A 229 -3.21 5.31 11.53
N LYS A 230 -2.92 5.05 12.82
CA LYS A 230 -1.64 5.40 13.44
C LYS A 230 -0.43 4.71 12.81
N ASP A 231 -0.62 3.50 12.30
CA ASP A 231 0.44 2.79 11.57
C ASP A 231 0.68 3.45 10.20
N MET A 232 -0.40 3.79 9.49
CA MET A 232 -0.33 4.53 8.23
C MET A 232 0.32 5.92 8.40
N ASP A 233 -0.03 6.66 9.47
CA ASP A 233 0.55 7.95 9.82
C ASP A 233 2.09 7.86 9.89
N LYS A 234 2.63 6.82 10.54
CA LYS A 234 4.10 6.62 10.67
C LYS A 234 4.78 6.45 9.33
N HIS A 235 4.16 5.72 8.40
CA HIS A 235 4.72 5.52 7.07
C HIS A 235 4.74 6.82 6.25
N VAL A 236 3.66 7.60 6.32
CA VAL A 236 3.53 8.88 5.61
C VAL A 236 4.50 9.93 6.13
N HIS A 237 4.68 10.05 7.45
CA HIS A 237 5.61 11.02 8.05
C HIS A 237 7.05 10.88 7.55
N GLY A 238 7.44 9.67 7.12
CA GLY A 238 8.77 9.43 6.56
C GLY A 238 9.00 10.09 5.19
N ILE A 239 7.95 10.44 4.44
CA ILE A 239 8.08 10.98 3.08
C ILE A 239 8.75 12.35 3.10
N ASP A 240 8.48 13.17 4.12
CA ASP A 240 8.97 14.56 4.23
C ASP A 240 10.20 14.72 5.11
N SER A 241 10.91 13.63 5.36
CA SER A 241 12.17 13.70 6.09
C SER A 241 13.19 14.57 5.33
N GLN A 242 14.06 15.27 6.06
CA GLN A 242 15.16 16.05 5.48
C GLN A 242 16.01 15.22 4.51
N GLU A 243 16.21 13.93 4.82
CA GLU A 243 16.90 12.99 3.94
C GLU A 243 16.16 12.75 2.61
N ALA A 244 14.84 12.70 2.62
CA ALA A 244 14.03 12.48 1.41
C ALA A 244 14.00 13.72 0.49
N MET A 245 14.14 14.92 1.05
CA MET A 245 14.11 16.19 0.32
C MET A 245 15.50 16.69 -0.08
N GLY A 246 16.57 16.11 0.48
CA GLY A 246 17.95 16.49 0.23
C GLY A 246 18.55 15.80 -0.98
N ILE A 247 19.47 16.50 -1.66
CA ILE A 247 20.35 15.92 -2.69
C ILE A 247 21.77 15.97 -2.14
N PRO A 248 22.56 14.87 -2.19
CA PRO A 248 23.95 14.90 -1.75
C PRO A 248 24.77 15.90 -2.56
N ASP A 249 25.56 16.72 -1.87
CA ASP A 249 26.50 17.65 -2.50
C ASP A 249 27.81 16.92 -2.84
N ASN A 250 27.92 16.41 -4.06
CA ASN A 250 29.12 15.77 -4.58
C ASN A 250 29.42 16.25 -6.00
N HIS A 251 30.42 17.11 -6.14
CA HIS A 251 30.77 17.75 -7.41
C HIS A 251 31.44 16.83 -8.45
N ARG A 252 31.65 15.53 -8.16
CA ARG A 252 32.32 14.61 -9.09
C ARG A 252 31.42 14.04 -10.16
N ASP A 253 30.12 13.94 -9.87
CA ASP A 253 29.12 13.40 -10.77
C ASP A 253 28.27 14.55 -11.33
N TRP A 254 27.72 14.37 -12.54
CA TRP A 254 26.77 15.33 -13.09
C TRP A 254 25.55 15.43 -12.15
N PHE A 255 25.17 16.64 -11.76
CA PHE A 255 24.18 16.88 -10.71
C PHE A 255 22.83 16.17 -10.98
N VAL A 256 22.45 16.03 -12.26
CA VAL A 256 21.24 15.31 -12.70
C VAL A 256 21.22 13.86 -12.23
N TRP A 257 22.36 13.19 -12.12
CA TRP A 257 22.43 11.84 -11.53
C TRP A 257 21.91 11.81 -10.10
N HIS A 258 22.37 12.75 -9.27
CA HIS A 258 21.97 12.83 -7.87
C HIS A 258 20.48 13.17 -7.74
N MET A 259 19.99 14.10 -8.55
CA MET A 259 18.58 14.48 -8.56
C MET A 259 17.68 13.32 -9.01
N MET A 260 18.02 12.65 -10.12
CA MET A 260 17.26 11.52 -10.64
C MET A 260 17.25 10.35 -9.64
N ARG A 261 18.39 10.06 -9.03
CA ARG A 261 18.49 9.02 -8.00
C ARG A 261 17.63 9.33 -6.77
N GLN A 262 17.54 10.60 -6.38
CA GLN A 262 16.69 11.01 -5.27
C GLN A 262 15.20 10.91 -5.64
N ALA A 263 14.82 11.35 -6.84
CA ALA A 263 13.45 11.20 -7.35
C ALA A 263 13.03 9.72 -7.40
N GLU A 264 13.90 8.85 -7.91
CA GLU A 264 13.68 7.39 -7.96
C GLU A 264 13.50 6.79 -6.57
N ARG A 265 14.37 7.12 -5.61
CA ARG A 265 14.24 6.65 -4.22
C ARG A 265 12.93 7.09 -3.59
N ASN A 266 12.54 8.34 -3.81
CA ASN A 266 11.28 8.89 -3.29
C ASN A 266 10.08 8.18 -3.92
N ASN A 267 10.10 7.97 -5.24
CA ASN A 267 9.06 7.22 -5.94
C ASN A 267 8.92 5.80 -5.39
N GLN A 268 10.04 5.07 -5.29
CA GLN A 268 10.07 3.69 -4.80
C GLN A 268 9.57 3.60 -3.35
N LYS A 269 9.95 4.56 -2.50
CA LYS A 269 9.45 4.64 -1.12
C LYS A 269 7.94 4.83 -1.08
N MET A 270 7.39 5.75 -1.88
CA MET A 270 5.96 6.00 -1.94
C MET A 270 5.17 4.82 -2.49
N ALA A 271 5.67 4.17 -3.55
CA ALA A 271 5.10 2.94 -4.07
C ALA A 271 5.08 1.83 -3.01
N GLY A 272 6.15 1.67 -2.22
CA GLY A 272 6.19 0.72 -1.10
C GLY A 272 5.19 1.05 0.02
N ILE A 273 4.95 2.33 0.31
CA ILE A 273 3.91 2.76 1.27
C ILE A 273 2.52 2.40 0.73
N LEU A 274 2.23 2.71 -0.53
CA LEU A 274 0.95 2.41 -1.18
C LEU A 274 0.70 0.89 -1.25
N GLU A 275 1.70 0.10 -1.58
CA GLU A 275 1.64 -1.37 -1.52
C GLU A 275 1.27 -1.87 -0.11
N GLY A 276 1.84 -1.27 0.94
CA GLY A 276 1.47 -1.58 2.32
C GLY A 276 0.03 -1.18 2.67
N PHE A 277 -0.44 -0.04 2.17
CA PHE A 277 -1.80 0.44 2.37
C PHE A 277 -2.83 -0.43 1.65
N GLU A 278 -2.55 -0.81 0.42
CA GLU A 278 -3.37 -1.70 -0.38
C GLU A 278 -3.60 -3.04 0.35
N LYS A 279 -2.50 -3.68 0.81
CA LYS A 279 -2.58 -4.93 1.58
C LYS A 279 -3.40 -4.80 2.86
N LYS A 280 -3.26 -3.69 3.58
CA LYS A 280 -4.07 -3.42 4.78
C LYS A 280 -5.56 -3.30 4.45
N LEU A 281 -5.90 -2.57 3.39
CA LEU A 281 -7.28 -2.37 2.97
C LEU A 281 -7.91 -3.66 2.46
N GLU A 282 -7.17 -4.44 1.67
CA GLU A 282 -7.58 -5.77 1.21
C GLU A 282 -7.81 -6.71 2.41
N PHE A 283 -6.86 -6.76 3.34
CA PHE A 283 -7.00 -7.59 4.54
C PHE A 283 -8.17 -7.15 5.41
N LEU A 284 -8.39 -5.85 5.62
CA LEU A 284 -9.54 -5.35 6.36
C LEU A 284 -10.87 -5.70 5.68
N ALA A 285 -10.93 -5.67 4.35
CA ALA A 285 -12.12 -6.06 3.60
C ALA A 285 -12.41 -7.57 3.71
N ALA A 286 -11.36 -8.40 3.73
CA ALA A 286 -11.48 -9.86 3.77
C ALA A 286 -11.54 -10.44 5.19
N ASN A 287 -11.13 -9.70 6.22
CA ASN A 287 -10.97 -10.22 7.59
C ASN A 287 -12.32 -10.44 8.29
N ASP A 288 -12.77 -11.69 8.24
CA ASP A 288 -13.97 -12.21 8.89
C ASP A 288 -13.69 -12.93 10.22
N GLN A 289 -12.48 -12.77 10.79
CA GLN A 289 -12.05 -13.44 12.02
C GLN A 289 -13.08 -13.26 13.15
N LYS A 290 -13.57 -14.40 13.66
CA LYS A 290 -14.63 -14.49 14.68
C LYS A 290 -14.12 -14.74 16.10
N GLU A 291 -12.94 -15.34 16.22
CA GLU A 291 -12.36 -15.76 17.49
C GLU A 291 -11.03 -15.05 17.77
N CYS A 292 -10.69 -14.91 19.06
CA CYS A 292 -9.41 -14.38 19.49
C CYS A 292 -8.30 -15.44 19.33
N PRO A 293 -7.16 -15.14 18.68
CA PRO A 293 -6.10 -16.12 18.48
C PRO A 293 -5.27 -16.42 19.74
N ILE A 294 -5.54 -15.70 20.84
CA ILE A 294 -4.85 -15.89 22.13
C ILE A 294 -5.67 -16.82 23.03
N CYS A 295 -6.92 -16.45 23.34
CA CYS A 295 -7.79 -17.24 24.22
C CYS A 295 -8.71 -18.23 23.50
N LEU A 296 -8.83 -18.13 22.17
CA LEU A 296 -9.70 -18.94 21.31
C LEU A 296 -11.21 -18.74 21.55
N ASP A 297 -11.59 -17.69 22.27
CA ASP A 297 -12.99 -17.33 22.48
C ASP A 297 -13.53 -16.47 21.32
N ASP A 298 -14.84 -16.59 21.05
CA ASP A 298 -15.56 -15.73 20.12
C ASP A 298 -15.56 -14.26 20.57
N PHE A 299 -15.47 -13.35 19.59
CA PHE A 299 -15.58 -11.93 19.86
C PHE A 299 -17.01 -11.54 20.22
N THR A 300 -17.14 -10.70 21.25
CA THR A 300 -18.40 -10.07 21.62
C THR A 300 -18.52 -8.67 20.99
N PRO A 301 -19.74 -8.12 20.84
CA PRO A 301 -19.91 -6.75 20.34
C PRO A 301 -19.31 -5.67 21.25
N ALA A 302 -19.23 -5.94 22.55
CA ALA A 302 -18.73 -5.03 23.58
C ALA A 302 -18.15 -5.81 24.77
N GLY A 303 -17.39 -5.11 25.63
CA GLY A 303 -16.81 -5.68 26.84
C GLY A 303 -15.39 -6.25 26.67
N PRO A 304 -14.92 -7.09 27.60
CA PRO A 304 -13.56 -7.65 27.61
C PRO A 304 -13.23 -8.50 26.38
N HIS A 305 -14.23 -9.23 25.87
CA HIS A 305 -14.12 -10.06 24.66
C HIS A 305 -14.37 -9.30 23.35
N ALA A 306 -14.52 -7.97 23.38
CA ALA A 306 -14.68 -7.19 22.17
C ALA A 306 -13.42 -7.23 21.30
N ALA A 307 -13.61 -7.33 19.98
CA ALA A 307 -12.49 -7.35 19.04
C ALA A 307 -11.76 -6.00 19.00
N GLU A 308 -10.46 -6.04 19.24
CA GLU A 308 -9.49 -4.95 19.06
C GLU A 308 -8.71 -5.22 17.77
N THR A 309 -8.76 -4.27 16.82
CA THR A 309 -8.02 -4.38 15.55
C THR A 309 -6.65 -3.74 15.68
N LEU A 310 -5.59 -4.51 15.45
CA LEU A 310 -4.21 -4.04 15.56
C LEU A 310 -3.75 -3.27 14.31
N GLY A 311 -2.61 -2.58 14.37
CA GLY A 311 -2.07 -1.83 13.22
C GLY A 311 -1.77 -2.70 11.98
N CYS A 312 -1.53 -4.00 12.17
CA CYS A 312 -1.39 -4.99 11.11
C CYS A 312 -2.73 -5.61 10.65
N CYS A 313 -3.86 -5.04 11.07
CA CYS A 313 -5.23 -5.42 10.73
C CYS A 313 -5.75 -6.75 11.33
N HIS A 314 -4.92 -7.52 12.04
CA HIS A 314 -5.37 -8.68 12.83
C HIS A 314 -6.22 -8.27 14.04
N LYS A 315 -7.12 -9.17 14.48
CA LYS A 315 -7.98 -8.94 15.65
C LYS A 315 -7.54 -9.77 16.85
N VAL A 316 -7.66 -9.20 18.05
CA VAL A 316 -7.51 -9.88 19.36
C VAL A 316 -8.59 -9.37 20.29
N CYS A 317 -8.96 -10.06 21.38
CA CYS A 317 -9.92 -9.47 22.31
C CYS A 317 -9.21 -8.44 23.20
N ARG A 318 -9.96 -7.45 23.70
CA ARG A 318 -9.42 -6.38 24.55
C ARG A 318 -8.70 -6.92 25.77
N ASP A 319 -9.29 -7.87 26.46
CA ASP A 319 -8.71 -8.47 27.68
C ASP A 319 -7.33 -9.12 27.42
N CYS A 320 -7.25 -9.93 26.37
CA CYS A 320 -5.98 -10.54 25.98
C CYS A 320 -4.96 -9.49 25.51
N TRP A 321 -5.40 -8.41 24.85
CA TRP A 321 -4.50 -7.35 24.41
C TRP A 321 -3.95 -6.52 25.56
N ASP A 322 -4.78 -6.18 26.54
CA ASP A 322 -4.37 -5.46 27.75
C ASP A 322 -3.40 -6.30 28.58
N SER A 323 -3.73 -7.59 28.78
CA SER A 323 -2.84 -8.56 29.43
C SER A 323 -1.51 -8.69 28.70
N TRP A 324 -1.54 -8.79 27.37
CA TRP A 324 -0.34 -8.87 26.56
C TRP A 324 0.50 -7.60 26.59
N THR A 325 -0.14 -6.44 26.64
CA THR A 325 0.51 -5.12 26.80
C THR A 325 1.24 -5.05 28.14
N ALA A 326 0.62 -5.55 29.22
CA ALA A 326 1.26 -5.62 30.54
C ALA A 326 2.49 -6.56 30.51
N VAL A 327 2.34 -7.77 29.97
CA VAL A 327 3.44 -8.77 29.87
C VAL A 327 4.62 -8.24 29.04
N THR A 328 4.34 -7.43 28.02
CA THR A 328 5.37 -6.86 27.13
C THR A 328 5.87 -5.48 27.54
N ASN A 329 5.60 -5.04 28.78
CA ASN A 329 6.02 -3.73 29.31
C ASN A 329 5.62 -2.56 28.39
N ASN A 330 4.35 -2.52 27.99
CA ASN A 330 3.76 -1.51 27.10
C ASN A 330 4.36 -1.47 25.69
N ARG A 331 4.98 -2.56 25.24
CA ARG A 331 5.50 -2.72 23.86
C ARG A 331 4.95 -3.97 23.19
N PRO A 332 3.61 -4.12 23.13
CA PRO A 332 3.01 -5.31 22.55
C PRO A 332 3.28 -5.36 21.05
N PHE A 333 3.35 -6.58 20.53
CA PHE A 333 3.38 -6.86 19.10
C PHE A 333 2.27 -7.84 18.75
N CYS A 334 1.86 -7.88 17.48
CA CYS A 334 0.81 -8.80 17.04
C CYS A 334 1.26 -10.27 17.21
N PRO A 335 0.51 -11.09 17.97
CA PRO A 335 0.80 -12.52 18.13
C PRO A 335 0.73 -13.32 16.84
N LEU A 336 -0.08 -12.90 15.87
CA LEU A 336 -0.18 -13.58 14.57
C LEU A 336 1.00 -13.24 13.66
N CYS A 337 1.37 -11.96 13.54
CA CYS A 337 2.51 -11.56 12.70
C CYS A 337 3.87 -11.98 13.27
N ARG A 338 3.97 -12.20 14.59
CA ARG A 338 5.22 -12.60 15.25
C ARG A 338 4.98 -13.79 16.18
N HIS A 339 4.34 -14.83 15.64
CA HIS A 339 3.91 -16.02 16.38
C HIS A 339 5.03 -16.67 17.21
N ASP A 340 6.19 -16.93 16.61
CA ASP A 340 7.30 -17.55 17.33
C ASP A 340 7.82 -16.69 18.49
N ALA A 341 7.87 -15.37 18.29
CA ALA A 341 8.28 -14.43 19.34
C ALA A 341 7.23 -14.37 20.47
N PHE A 342 5.95 -14.42 20.12
CA PHE A 342 4.85 -14.46 21.08
C PHE A 342 4.96 -15.73 21.94
N LEU A 343 5.07 -16.91 21.32
CA LEU A 343 5.24 -18.18 22.03
C LEU A 343 6.49 -18.19 22.92
N GLY A 344 7.59 -17.61 22.44
CA GLY A 344 8.82 -17.48 23.22
C GLY A 344 8.65 -16.67 24.50
N VAL A 345 7.93 -15.54 24.46
CA VAL A 345 7.65 -14.71 25.63
C VAL A 345 6.67 -15.41 26.57
N VAL A 346 5.61 -16.04 26.05
CA VAL A 346 4.63 -16.78 26.85
C VAL A 346 5.31 -17.92 27.62
N ALA A 347 6.16 -18.71 26.96
CA ALA A 347 6.90 -19.80 27.60
C ALA A 347 7.84 -19.32 28.72
N GLN A 348 8.49 -18.16 28.53
CA GLN A 348 9.33 -17.53 29.55
C GLN A 348 8.50 -17.05 30.75
N ALA A 349 7.37 -16.40 30.49
CA ALA A 349 6.46 -15.92 31.54
C ALA A 349 5.90 -17.08 32.39
N SER A 350 5.57 -18.21 31.76
CA SER A 350 5.12 -19.42 32.47
C SER A 350 6.20 -20.11 33.29
N SER A 351 7.48 -19.88 32.98
CA SER A 351 8.62 -20.53 33.65
C SER A 351 9.20 -19.70 34.80
N ALA A 352 8.76 -18.46 34.99
CA ALA A 352 9.25 -17.58 36.04
C ALA A 352 8.69 -18.00 37.43
N PRO A 353 9.52 -18.41 38.40
CA PRO A 353 9.05 -18.78 39.72
C PRO A 353 8.65 -17.53 40.53
N GLY A 354 7.37 -17.42 40.90
CA GLY A 354 6.94 -16.58 42.04
C GLY A 354 6.21 -15.26 41.75
N ALA A 355 5.28 -15.20 40.80
CA ALA A 355 4.27 -14.14 40.82
C ALA A 355 3.08 -14.56 41.72
N PRO A 356 2.73 -13.81 42.79
CA PRO A 356 1.61 -14.16 43.65
C PRO A 356 0.30 -14.00 42.88
N VAL A 357 -0.40 -15.12 42.66
CA VAL A 357 -1.78 -15.12 42.17
C VAL A 357 -2.63 -14.55 43.29
N GLY A 358 -3.04 -13.29 43.16
CA GLY A 358 -3.94 -12.60 44.09
C GLY A 358 -5.33 -13.24 44.04
N GLY A 359 -5.50 -14.35 44.75
CA GLY A 359 -6.80 -14.89 45.12
C GLY A 359 -7.41 -13.98 46.18
N ALA A 360 -8.39 -13.18 45.77
CA ALA A 360 -9.33 -12.58 46.70
C ALA A 360 -10.24 -13.70 47.21
N GLU A 361 -9.82 -14.40 48.26
CA GLU A 361 -10.74 -15.16 49.09
C GLU A 361 -11.57 -14.17 49.91
N SER A 362 -12.87 -14.20 49.65
CA SER A 362 -13.90 -13.53 50.43
C SER A 362 -14.03 -14.19 51.79
N ASP A 363 -13.46 -13.58 52.83
CA ASP A 363 -13.80 -13.93 54.21
C ASP A 363 -15.21 -13.43 54.52
N SER A 364 -16.10 -14.39 54.78
CA SER A 364 -17.37 -14.18 55.47
C SER A 364 -17.17 -14.61 56.92
N ASP A 365 -17.35 -13.68 57.85
CA ASP A 365 -17.84 -13.93 59.21
C ASP A 365 -18.67 -12.73 59.67
#